data_AF-A0A750N5L3-F1
#
_entry.id   AF-A0A750N5L3-F1
#
_cell.length_a   1.000
_cell.length_b   1.000
_cell.length_c   1.000
_cell.angle_alpha   90.00
_cell.angle_beta   90.00
_cell.angle_gamma   90.00
#
_symmetry.space_group_name_H-M   'P 1'
#
loop_
_entity.id
_entity.type
_entity.pdbx_description
1 polymer ?
#
loop_
_entity_poly.entity_id
_entity_poly.type
_entity_poly.pdbx_seq_one_letter_code
_entity_poly.pdbx_strand_id
1 'polypeptide(L)'
;MTGRLFNMKSLILSGVFLFFAVCDSARANYDWSKCDANGNVNIQNISLKGGQYLQGQELQKITVPISYTCITKWSSWSTLVYSAAVSLSDMGQVVYALKGSGLGMDITVQEGSGNPVIFTWKEIKAGFSGWSSSKAFGQRMEPEKTYNRSGTLTFRIFVDAVYNNTFLNISIPAATISIFPYSPTQPGISVGPPTVPFKPLTVSAFNLRFIPDNSGRVIISPSVVNLGHFYTEYKDTMVAREAPFTVTAQQNIGTQSPFVAPLAIEFKTNDVTSADFDTSVTLKNTKGEANGFRLSVVDDSGNQVHFNKQMDMGNINLDNASGGKVIKNYKAKVEPIPGAEIKTGNFSAAMTVVVTYI
;
A
#
# COMPACT_ATOMS: atom_id res chain seq x y z
N MET A 1 -5.48 -92.13 20.90
CA MET A 1 -4.78 -91.51 22.04
C MET A 1 -3.89 -90.40 21.51
N THR A 2 -4.47 -89.20 21.37
CA THR A 2 -4.39 -88.05 22.30
C THR A 2 -3.14 -87.20 22.05
N GLY A 3 -3.38 -86.07 21.40
CA GLY A 3 -2.36 -85.13 20.98
C GLY A 3 -1.73 -84.36 22.14
N ARG A 4 -0.49 -83.94 21.89
CA ARG A 4 0.15 -82.77 22.49
C ARG A 4 1.50 -82.57 21.78
N LEU A 5 1.45 -82.10 20.54
CA LEU A 5 2.65 -81.67 19.80
C LEU A 5 2.41 -80.36 19.02
N PHE A 6 1.52 -79.51 19.55
CA PHE A 6 1.31 -78.15 19.09
C PHE A 6 1.32 -77.19 20.28
N ASN A 7 2.49 -77.00 20.94
CA ASN A 7 2.70 -75.79 21.74
C ASN A 7 4.15 -75.52 22.17
N MET A 8 5.13 -75.58 21.26
CA MET A 8 6.52 -75.19 21.58
C MET A 8 7.22 -74.36 20.51
N LYS A 9 6.50 -73.86 19.50
CA LYS A 9 7.02 -72.85 18.55
C LYS A 9 6.39 -71.47 18.69
N SER A 10 5.39 -71.31 19.56
CA SER A 10 4.67 -70.04 19.74
C SER A 10 5.17 -69.18 20.90
N LEU A 11 6.20 -69.59 21.65
CA LEU A 11 6.69 -68.84 22.81
C LEU A 11 8.04 -68.13 22.60
N ILE A 12 8.77 -68.42 21.51
CA ILE A 12 10.04 -67.74 21.21
C ILE A 12 9.83 -66.59 20.20
N LEU A 13 8.70 -66.55 19.50
CA LEU A 13 8.36 -65.44 18.58
C LEU A 13 7.70 -64.24 19.26
N SER A 14 7.35 -64.33 20.55
CA SER A 14 6.64 -63.28 21.29
C SER A 14 7.57 -62.39 22.13
N GLY A 15 8.87 -62.72 22.20
CA GLY A 15 9.87 -61.98 22.98
C GLY A 15 10.79 -61.06 22.18
N VAL A 16 10.76 -61.12 20.85
CA VAL A 16 11.66 -60.32 19.97
C VAL A 16 10.93 -59.17 19.26
N PHE A 17 9.60 -59.11 19.35
CA PHE A 17 8.79 -58.01 18.77
C PHE A 17 8.59 -56.80 19.69
N LEU A 18 9.25 -56.74 20.85
CA LEU A 18 9.19 -55.60 21.79
C LEU A 18 10.42 -54.68 21.74
N PHE A 19 11.32 -54.86 20.77
CA PHE A 19 12.47 -53.97 20.53
C PHE A 19 12.42 -53.19 19.21
N PHE A 20 11.31 -53.30 18.47
CA PHE A 20 10.92 -52.33 17.44
C PHE A 20 9.85 -51.38 17.97
N ALA A 21 9.92 -51.03 19.27
CA ALA A 21 9.54 -49.68 19.63
C ALA A 21 10.43 -48.81 18.75
N VAL A 22 9.80 -48.17 17.76
CA VAL A 22 10.39 -47.11 16.97
C VAL A 22 11.02 -46.20 18.01
N CYS A 23 12.33 -46.35 18.21
CA CYS A 23 13.14 -45.29 18.74
C CYS A 23 13.09 -44.27 17.62
N ASP A 24 11.97 -43.55 17.55
CA ASP A 24 12.02 -42.14 17.23
C ASP A 24 13.08 -41.66 18.19
N SER A 25 14.31 -41.55 17.68
CA SER A 25 15.31 -40.71 18.30
C SER A 25 14.52 -39.48 18.70
N ALA A 26 14.43 -39.19 20.00
CA ALA A 26 13.76 -38.02 20.53
C ALA A 26 14.53 -36.79 20.01
N ARG A 27 14.42 -36.55 18.70
CA ARG A 27 14.73 -35.31 18.02
C ARG A 27 13.82 -34.34 18.75
N ALA A 28 14.47 -33.43 19.44
CA ALA A 28 13.84 -32.55 20.39
C ALA A 28 12.56 -31.96 19.75
N ASN A 29 11.41 -32.09 20.43
CA ASN A 29 10.07 -31.70 19.97
C ASN A 29 9.96 -30.20 19.60
N TYR A 30 11.06 -29.43 19.72
CA TYR A 30 11.12 -28.03 19.34
C TYR A 30 10.83 -27.80 17.86
N ASP A 31 11.17 -28.72 16.96
CA ASP A 31 10.96 -28.59 15.52
C ASP A 31 9.47 -28.60 15.12
N TRP A 32 8.61 -29.07 16.01
CA TRP A 32 7.15 -28.98 15.93
C TRP A 32 6.58 -27.65 16.44
N SER A 33 7.44 -26.75 16.91
CA SER A 33 7.02 -25.37 17.20
C SER A 33 6.78 -24.63 15.89
N LYS A 34 5.85 -23.68 15.88
CA LYS A 34 5.57 -22.85 14.71
C LYS A 34 5.08 -21.47 15.08
N CYS A 35 5.16 -20.54 14.12
CA CYS A 35 4.43 -19.29 14.20
C CYS A 35 3.55 -19.12 12.97
N ASP A 36 2.27 -18.89 13.19
CA ASP A 36 1.31 -18.59 12.14
C ASP A 36 1.09 -17.07 12.09
N ALA A 37 1.46 -16.46 10.97
CA ALA A 37 1.25 -15.04 10.77
C ALA A 37 -0.21 -14.74 10.40
N ASN A 38 -0.74 -13.70 11.04
CA ASN A 38 -2.09 -13.21 10.85
C ASN A 38 -2.01 -11.87 10.13
N GLY A 39 -2.28 -11.88 8.83
CA GLY A 39 -2.45 -10.64 8.06
C GLY A 39 -1.90 -10.71 6.64
N ASN A 40 -2.22 -9.65 5.91
CA ASN A 40 -1.65 -9.31 4.61
C ASN A 40 -1.03 -7.92 4.75
N VAL A 41 0.24 -7.80 4.39
CA VAL A 41 0.95 -6.53 4.29
C VAL A 41 0.55 -5.90 2.95
N ASN A 42 -0.48 -5.05 3.01
CA ASN A 42 -0.98 -4.34 1.83
C ASN A 42 -0.22 -3.03 1.63
N ILE A 43 0.74 -3.04 0.70
CA ILE A 43 1.44 -1.84 0.24
C ILE A 43 0.64 -1.26 -0.93
N GLN A 44 0.25 0.00 -0.82
CA GLN A 44 -0.43 0.73 -1.90
C GLN A 44 0.56 1.05 -3.03
N ASN A 45 0.04 1.28 -4.25
CA ASN A 45 0.86 1.86 -5.30
C ASN A 45 1.43 3.21 -4.85
N ILE A 46 2.64 3.55 -5.28
CA ILE A 46 3.33 4.77 -4.88
C ILE A 46 3.67 5.55 -6.13
N SER A 47 3.15 6.76 -6.20
CA SER A 47 3.48 7.74 -7.24
C SER A 47 4.50 8.73 -6.68
N LEU A 48 5.72 8.68 -7.21
CA LEU A 48 6.85 9.53 -6.84
C LEU A 48 7.14 10.54 -7.95
N LYS A 49 7.66 11.70 -7.56
CA LYS A 49 8.17 12.68 -8.53
C LYS A 49 9.30 12.04 -9.34
N GLY A 50 9.27 12.16 -10.66
CA GLY A 50 10.40 11.80 -11.52
C GLY A 50 11.48 12.88 -11.43
N GLY A 51 12.75 12.47 -11.40
CA GLY A 51 13.82 13.42 -11.11
C GLY A 51 15.20 12.77 -11.06
N GLN A 52 16.19 13.59 -10.73
CA GLN A 52 17.50 13.12 -10.32
C GLN A 52 17.51 12.87 -8.82
N TYR A 53 18.04 11.71 -8.43
CA TYR A 53 18.13 11.30 -7.03
C TYR A 53 19.56 10.92 -6.68
N LEU A 54 19.99 11.36 -5.50
CA LEU A 54 21.30 11.00 -4.97
C LEU A 54 21.27 9.58 -4.39
N GLN A 55 22.40 8.89 -4.46
CA GLN A 55 22.55 7.60 -3.81
C GLN A 55 22.27 7.72 -2.30
N GLY A 56 21.48 6.78 -1.77
CA GLY A 56 21.06 6.75 -0.37
C GLY A 56 19.84 7.61 -0.05
N GLN A 57 19.36 8.43 -0.99
CA GLN A 57 18.17 9.27 -0.80
C GLN A 57 16.93 8.39 -0.57
N GLU A 58 16.26 8.62 0.55
CA GLU A 58 14.99 7.96 0.87
C GLU A 58 13.88 8.49 -0.03
N LEU A 59 13.17 7.57 -0.68
CA LEU A 59 12.05 7.88 -1.57
C LEU A 59 10.72 7.71 -0.86
N GLN A 60 10.59 6.64 -0.08
CA GLN A 60 9.37 6.30 0.64
C GLN A 60 9.69 5.46 1.87
N LYS A 61 8.93 5.69 2.93
CA LYS A 61 8.94 4.85 4.14
C LYS A 61 7.52 4.42 4.47
N ILE A 62 7.32 3.12 4.65
CA ILE A 62 6.00 2.51 4.87
C ILE A 62 6.08 1.65 6.11
N THR A 63 5.26 1.94 7.11
CA THR A 63 5.14 1.12 8.32
C THR A 63 3.78 0.45 8.35
N VAL A 64 3.76 -0.88 8.43
CA VAL A 64 2.54 -1.68 8.53
C VAL A 64 2.53 -2.47 9.84
N PRO A 65 1.38 -2.58 10.52
CA PRO A 65 1.25 -3.48 11.66
C PRO A 65 1.23 -4.93 11.19
N ILE A 66 1.81 -5.82 12.00
CA ILE A 66 1.75 -7.28 11.82
C ILE A 66 1.29 -7.94 13.11
N SER A 67 0.70 -9.13 12.96
CA SER A 67 0.35 -9.98 14.09
C SER A 67 0.66 -11.44 13.77
N TYR A 68 0.96 -12.23 14.78
CA TYR A 68 1.27 -13.65 14.63
C TYR A 68 1.02 -14.42 15.92
N THR A 69 0.79 -15.72 15.78
CA THR A 69 0.59 -16.65 16.90
C THR A 69 1.70 -17.69 16.88
N CYS A 70 2.51 -17.76 17.93
CA CYS A 70 3.55 -18.77 18.07
C CYS A 70 3.11 -19.87 19.05
N ILE A 71 3.29 -21.12 18.65
CA ILE A 71 3.11 -22.31 19.49
C ILE A 71 4.49 -22.92 19.68
N THR A 72 4.94 -22.94 20.93
CA THR A 72 6.22 -23.54 21.31
C THR A 72 5.99 -24.96 21.85
N LYS A 73 6.97 -25.83 21.63
CA LYS A 73 6.96 -27.21 22.10
C LYS A 73 8.10 -27.46 23.07
N TRP A 74 8.07 -28.61 23.71
CA TRP A 74 9.15 -29.00 24.60
C TRP A 74 10.45 -29.22 23.83
N SER A 75 11.60 -28.97 24.47
CA SER A 75 12.93 -29.27 23.92
C SER A 75 13.77 -30.00 24.96
N SER A 76 14.50 -31.04 24.55
CA SER A 76 15.50 -31.69 25.40
C SER A 76 16.77 -30.84 25.56
N TRP A 77 16.92 -29.79 24.77
CA TRP A 77 18.02 -28.82 24.89
C TRP A 77 17.62 -27.68 25.82
N SER A 78 18.15 -27.72 27.04
CA SER A 78 17.92 -26.69 28.06
C SER A 78 18.44 -25.30 27.68
N THR A 79 19.33 -25.20 26.70
CA THR A 79 19.88 -23.94 26.19
C THR A 79 19.12 -23.35 25.00
N LEU A 80 18.10 -24.05 24.48
CA LEU A 80 17.30 -23.55 23.37
C LEU A 80 16.52 -22.30 23.80
N VAL A 81 16.62 -21.24 23.00
CA VAL A 81 15.90 -19.99 23.22
C VAL A 81 14.80 -19.86 22.16
N TYR A 82 13.55 -19.88 22.61
CA TYR A 82 12.42 -19.46 21.79
C TYR A 82 12.33 -17.94 21.77
N SER A 83 12.44 -17.38 20.57
CA SER A 83 12.30 -15.96 20.26
C SER A 83 11.96 -15.87 18.79
N ALA A 84 10.89 -15.14 18.45
CA ALA A 84 10.44 -15.10 17.08
C ALA A 84 11.56 -14.59 16.16
N ALA A 85 11.80 -15.28 15.06
CA ALA A 85 12.75 -14.89 14.04
C ALA A 85 12.02 -14.63 12.73
N VAL A 86 12.54 -13.72 11.91
CA VAL A 86 11.96 -13.37 10.62
C VAL A 86 12.92 -13.78 9.51
N SER A 87 12.37 -14.30 8.41
CA SER A 87 13.10 -14.69 7.20
C SER A 87 12.49 -14.05 5.97
N LEU A 88 13.37 -13.61 5.08
CA LEU A 88 13.07 -12.95 3.81
C LEU A 88 13.40 -13.85 2.60
N SER A 89 13.47 -15.17 2.80
CA SER A 89 13.89 -16.16 1.77
C SER A 89 13.14 -16.02 0.45
N ASP A 90 11.87 -15.62 0.50
CA ASP A 90 10.99 -15.57 -0.67
C ASP A 90 10.97 -14.20 -1.36
N MET A 91 11.83 -13.26 -0.95
CA MET A 91 11.87 -11.90 -1.50
C MET A 91 12.72 -11.75 -2.78
N GLY A 92 13.26 -12.84 -3.33
CA GLY A 92 14.21 -12.78 -4.46
C GLY A 92 13.70 -11.99 -5.67
N GLN A 93 12.41 -12.11 -6.02
CA GLN A 93 11.81 -11.37 -7.13
C GLN A 93 11.65 -9.87 -6.84
N VAL A 94 11.38 -9.51 -5.58
CA VAL A 94 11.35 -8.11 -5.13
C VAL A 94 12.75 -7.49 -5.23
N VAL A 95 13.78 -8.22 -4.79
CA VAL A 95 15.17 -7.77 -4.89
C VAL A 95 15.57 -7.56 -6.35
N TYR A 96 15.19 -8.48 -7.24
CA TYR A 96 15.45 -8.36 -8.68
C TYR A 96 14.81 -7.11 -9.28
N ALA A 97 13.53 -6.86 -8.99
CA ALA A 97 12.80 -5.69 -9.51
C ALA A 97 13.41 -4.36 -9.05
N LEU A 98 13.76 -4.25 -7.76
CA LEU A 98 14.38 -3.05 -7.19
C LEU A 98 15.80 -2.82 -7.73
N LYS A 99 16.63 -3.86 -7.72
CA LYS A 99 18.02 -3.80 -8.19
C LYS A 99 18.10 -3.45 -9.69
N GLY A 100 17.25 -4.07 -10.51
CA GLY A 100 17.16 -3.78 -11.95
C GLY A 100 16.79 -2.33 -12.25
N SER A 101 16.19 -1.64 -11.28
CA SER A 101 15.77 -0.24 -11.38
C SER A 101 16.67 0.70 -10.57
N GLY A 102 17.85 0.27 -10.11
CA GLY A 102 18.76 1.12 -9.32
C GLY A 102 18.22 1.52 -7.94
N LEU A 103 17.19 0.85 -7.44
CA LEU A 103 16.58 1.08 -6.14
C LEU A 103 17.06 0.06 -5.11
N GLY A 104 16.93 0.44 -3.85
CA GLY A 104 17.17 -0.41 -2.70
C GLY A 104 16.04 -0.35 -1.69
N MET A 105 16.02 -1.33 -0.80
CA MET A 105 15.05 -1.40 0.29
C MET A 105 15.69 -1.94 1.57
N ASP A 106 15.54 -1.20 2.66
CA ASP A 106 15.78 -1.73 4.00
C ASP A 106 14.45 -2.20 4.60
N ILE A 107 14.47 -3.33 5.32
CA ILE A 107 13.30 -3.85 6.04
C ILE A 107 13.61 -3.88 7.52
N THR A 108 12.80 -3.17 8.31
CA THR A 108 12.90 -3.18 9.77
C THR A 108 11.72 -3.91 10.37
N VAL A 109 11.99 -4.82 11.31
CA VAL A 109 10.97 -5.59 12.04
C VAL A 109 11.08 -5.29 13.52
N GLN A 110 9.96 -5.02 14.18
CA GLN A 110 9.92 -4.70 15.60
C GLN A 110 8.71 -5.32 16.28
N GLU A 111 8.90 -6.12 17.34
CA GLU A 111 7.80 -6.62 18.17
C GLU A 111 7.51 -5.62 19.30
N GLY A 112 6.27 -5.12 19.40
CA GLY A 112 5.89 -4.11 20.39
C GLY A 112 6.85 -2.91 20.46
N SER A 113 7.35 -2.61 21.66
CA SER A 113 8.39 -1.59 21.91
C SER A 113 9.81 -2.16 22.02
N GLY A 114 10.02 -3.42 21.59
CA GLY A 114 11.32 -4.08 21.62
C GLY A 114 12.35 -3.45 20.67
N ASN A 115 13.58 -3.97 20.69
CA ASN A 115 14.63 -3.48 19.79
C ASN A 115 14.30 -3.87 18.33
N PRO A 116 14.35 -2.91 17.39
CA PRO A 116 14.12 -3.20 15.99
C PRO A 116 15.29 -3.98 15.39
N VAL A 117 14.96 -4.86 14.45
CA VAL A 117 15.92 -5.64 13.68
C VAL A 117 15.85 -5.20 12.23
N ILE A 118 17.00 -4.85 11.67
CA ILE A 118 17.08 -4.28 10.32
C ILE A 118 17.74 -5.30 9.39
N PHE A 119 17.11 -5.56 8.25
CA PHE A 119 17.72 -6.15 7.07
C PHE A 119 18.13 -5.01 6.16
N THR A 120 19.43 -4.72 6.14
CA THR A 120 20.00 -3.68 5.30
C THR A 120 20.01 -4.14 3.85
N TRP A 121 19.90 -3.22 2.90
CA TRP A 121 19.95 -3.55 1.48
C TRP A 121 21.22 -4.33 1.08
N LYS A 122 22.34 -4.12 1.77
CA LYS A 122 23.56 -4.91 1.58
C LYS A 122 23.35 -6.39 1.90
N GLU A 123 22.69 -6.69 3.02
CA GLU A 123 22.33 -8.07 3.42
C GLU A 123 21.29 -8.64 2.47
N ILE A 124 20.29 -7.84 2.08
CA ILE A 124 19.24 -8.23 1.13
C ILE A 124 19.85 -8.63 -0.22
N LYS A 125 20.80 -7.85 -0.73
CA LYS A 125 21.50 -8.13 -2.00
C LYS A 125 22.38 -9.37 -1.94
N ALA A 126 22.96 -9.69 -0.77
CA ALA A 126 23.76 -10.90 -0.59
C ALA A 126 22.90 -12.17 -0.69
N GLY A 127 21.57 -12.03 -0.61
CA GLY A 127 20.62 -13.12 -0.72
C GLY A 127 20.21 -13.69 0.63
N PHE A 128 19.11 -14.45 0.62
CA PHE A 128 18.48 -15.02 1.81
C PHE A 128 18.31 -16.54 1.70
N SER A 129 19.22 -17.20 1.00
CA SER A 129 19.12 -18.65 0.81
C SER A 129 19.39 -19.37 2.14
N GLY A 130 18.34 -19.92 2.72
CA GLY A 130 18.44 -20.88 3.82
C GLY A 130 18.10 -20.34 5.20
N TRP A 131 17.90 -21.28 6.12
CA TRP A 131 17.51 -21.07 7.52
C TRP A 131 18.39 -20.04 8.26
N SER A 132 19.69 -19.98 7.93
CA SER A 132 20.71 -19.16 8.60
C SER A 132 20.59 -17.65 8.37
N SER A 133 19.86 -17.19 7.34
CA SER A 133 19.68 -15.75 7.10
C SER A 133 18.58 -15.11 7.95
N SER A 134 17.89 -15.89 8.79
CA SER A 134 16.82 -15.40 9.65
C SER A 134 17.37 -14.60 10.83
N LYS A 135 16.70 -13.52 11.24
CA LYS A 135 17.10 -12.71 12.40
C LYS A 135 16.04 -12.77 13.51
N ALA A 136 16.48 -12.98 14.75
CA ALA A 136 15.62 -12.94 15.92
C ALA A 136 15.15 -11.49 16.18
N PHE A 137 13.85 -11.27 16.37
CA PHE A 137 13.25 -9.96 16.67
C PHE A 137 12.23 -9.99 17.82
N GLY A 138 11.68 -11.17 18.15
CA GLY A 138 10.65 -11.31 19.17
C GLY A 138 11.22 -11.41 20.59
N GLN A 139 10.37 -11.14 21.58
CA GLN A 139 10.67 -11.40 22.98
C GLN A 139 10.88 -12.90 23.24
N ARG A 140 11.58 -13.21 24.33
CA ARG A 140 11.76 -14.59 24.78
C ARG A 140 10.41 -15.23 25.09
N MET A 141 10.27 -16.49 24.68
CA MET A 141 9.11 -17.34 24.92
C MET A 141 9.55 -18.56 25.73
N GLU A 142 8.70 -18.97 26.66
CA GLU A 142 8.82 -20.25 27.37
C GLU A 142 8.25 -21.39 26.52
N PRO A 143 8.80 -22.61 26.62
CA PRO A 143 8.32 -23.79 25.91
C PRO A 143 6.89 -24.17 26.33
N GLU A 144 6.25 -25.01 25.50
CA GLU A 144 4.91 -25.59 25.75
C GLU A 144 3.78 -24.57 25.95
N LYS A 145 3.93 -23.38 25.35
CA LYS A 145 2.95 -22.29 25.42
C LYS A 145 2.60 -21.72 24.06
N THR A 146 1.41 -21.10 24.01
CA THR A 146 0.92 -20.32 22.87
C THR A 146 1.01 -18.83 23.18
N TYR A 147 1.53 -18.06 22.24
CA TYR A 147 1.70 -16.61 22.35
C TYR A 147 1.03 -15.91 21.17
N ASN A 148 0.19 -14.91 21.46
CA ASN A 148 -0.29 -13.96 20.46
C ASN A 148 0.56 -12.69 20.56
N ARG A 149 1.19 -12.33 19.43
CA ARG A 149 2.16 -11.24 19.36
C ARG A 149 1.82 -10.29 18.23
N SER A 150 2.28 -9.06 18.35
CA SER A 150 2.13 -8.03 17.34
C SER A 150 3.37 -7.15 17.25
N GLY A 151 3.53 -6.52 16.11
CA GLY A 151 4.69 -5.72 15.80
C GLY A 151 4.47 -4.87 14.56
N THR A 152 5.56 -4.35 14.02
CA THR A 152 5.56 -3.57 12.79
C THR A 152 6.61 -4.08 11.81
N LEU A 153 6.29 -3.95 10.52
CA LEU A 153 7.25 -4.00 9.44
C LEU A 153 7.38 -2.61 8.85
N THR A 154 8.62 -2.14 8.72
CA THR A 154 8.92 -0.87 8.06
C THR A 154 9.75 -1.12 6.82
N PHE A 155 9.24 -0.71 5.67
CA PHE A 155 9.93 -0.76 4.37
C PHE A 155 10.46 0.64 4.06
N ARG A 156 11.77 0.77 3.93
CA ARG A 156 12.43 2.02 3.53
C ARG A 156 12.95 1.83 2.11
N ILE A 157 12.32 2.46 1.14
CA ILE A 157 12.71 2.43 -0.28
C ILE A 157 13.60 3.64 -0.55
N PHE A 158 14.75 3.41 -1.19
CA PHE A 158 15.74 4.43 -1.44
C PHE A 158 16.50 4.18 -2.75
N VAL A 159 17.32 5.14 -3.16
CA VAL A 159 18.14 5.05 -4.37
C VAL A 159 19.47 4.34 -4.10
N ASP A 160 19.72 3.18 -4.72
CA ASP A 160 20.96 2.38 -4.50
C ASP A 160 22.10 2.80 -5.45
N ALA A 161 21.76 3.28 -6.65
CA ALA A 161 22.69 3.85 -7.62
C ALA A 161 22.12 5.15 -8.18
N VAL A 162 22.98 6.12 -8.53
CA VAL A 162 22.55 7.42 -9.06
C VAL A 162 21.48 7.24 -10.13
N TYR A 163 20.33 7.86 -9.91
CA TYR A 163 19.14 7.68 -10.71
C TYR A 163 18.80 8.99 -11.43
N ASN A 164 18.79 8.97 -12.76
CA ASN A 164 18.49 10.14 -13.59
C ASN A 164 17.12 9.98 -14.25
N ASN A 165 16.32 11.07 -14.25
CA ASN A 165 14.98 11.21 -14.81
C ASN A 165 14.47 10.02 -15.64
N THR A 166 13.67 9.16 -15.00
CA THR A 166 12.93 8.13 -15.71
C THR A 166 11.43 8.36 -15.54
N PHE A 167 10.71 8.53 -16.64
CA PHE A 167 9.27 8.36 -16.62
C PHE A 167 8.98 6.87 -16.83
N LEU A 168 8.66 6.15 -15.76
CA LEU A 168 8.44 4.71 -15.81
C LEU A 168 7.62 4.19 -14.63
N ASN A 169 7.17 2.94 -14.79
CA ASN A 169 6.47 2.17 -13.78
C ASN A 169 7.23 0.88 -13.48
N ILE A 170 7.58 0.67 -12.21
CA ILE A 170 8.24 -0.54 -11.72
C ILE A 170 7.18 -1.38 -11.01
N SER A 171 6.96 -2.59 -11.51
CA SER A 171 6.10 -3.57 -10.84
C SER A 171 6.90 -4.31 -9.78
N ILE A 172 6.49 -4.21 -8.52
CA ILE A 172 7.03 -4.99 -7.41
C ILE A 172 6.10 -6.19 -7.18
N PRO A 173 6.60 -7.41 -7.36
CA PRO A 173 5.77 -8.62 -7.24
C PRO A 173 5.37 -8.87 -5.78
N ALA A 174 4.30 -9.64 -5.61
CA ALA A 174 3.92 -10.16 -4.31
C ALA A 174 5.03 -11.08 -3.75
N ALA A 175 5.17 -11.09 -2.43
CA ALA A 175 6.18 -11.89 -1.75
C ALA A 175 5.65 -12.43 -0.42
N THR A 176 6.42 -13.32 0.20
CA THR A 176 6.14 -13.82 1.55
C THR A 176 7.28 -13.48 2.50
N ILE A 177 6.92 -13.22 3.75
CA ILE A 177 7.85 -13.04 4.87
C ILE A 177 7.52 -14.08 5.92
N SER A 178 8.47 -14.96 6.23
CA SER A 178 8.25 -16.04 7.18
C SER A 178 8.59 -15.60 8.59
N ILE A 179 7.74 -15.97 9.56
CA ILE A 179 8.01 -15.80 10.99
C ILE A 179 8.18 -17.19 11.60
N PHE A 180 9.31 -17.40 12.28
CA PHE A 180 9.71 -18.65 12.89
C PHE A 180 9.71 -18.53 14.42
N PRO A 181 9.49 -19.63 15.16
CA PRO A 181 9.40 -19.63 16.62
C PRO A 181 10.74 -19.49 17.37
N TYR A 182 11.85 -19.65 16.66
CA TYR A 182 13.22 -19.53 17.18
C TYR A 182 14.17 -19.13 16.05
N SER A 183 15.36 -18.65 16.41
CA SER A 183 16.41 -18.27 15.46
C SER A 183 17.31 -19.45 15.09
N PRO A 184 17.93 -19.47 13.89
CA PRO A 184 19.02 -20.38 13.54
C PRO A 184 20.23 -20.26 14.46
N THR A 185 20.50 -19.07 15.00
CA THR A 185 21.62 -18.83 15.91
C THR A 185 21.19 -19.12 17.34
N GLN A 186 21.71 -20.22 17.90
CA GLN A 186 21.38 -20.68 19.25
C GLN A 186 22.64 -20.87 20.10
N PRO A 187 22.59 -20.61 21.42
CA PRO A 187 23.75 -20.80 22.29
C PRO A 187 24.15 -22.26 22.42
N GLY A 188 25.32 -22.61 21.87
CA GLY A 188 25.95 -23.92 22.07
C GLY A 188 25.25 -25.11 21.40
N ILE A 189 24.23 -24.87 20.57
CA ILE A 189 23.48 -25.91 19.85
C ILE A 189 23.24 -25.49 18.40
N SER A 190 23.12 -26.48 17.51
CA SER A 190 22.71 -26.28 16.12
C SER A 190 21.28 -26.78 15.96
N VAL A 191 20.42 -25.92 15.43
CA VAL A 191 18.99 -26.22 15.24
C VAL A 191 18.63 -26.18 13.77
N GLY A 192 17.77 -27.10 13.34
CA GLY A 192 17.17 -27.07 12.01
C GLY A 192 16.01 -26.07 11.94
N PRO A 193 15.51 -25.77 10.73
CA PRO A 193 14.25 -25.03 10.59
C PRO A 193 13.08 -25.86 11.16
N PRO A 194 11.95 -25.21 11.55
CA PRO A 194 10.71 -25.89 11.88
C PRO A 194 10.28 -26.85 10.77
N THR A 195 9.80 -28.03 11.15
CA THR A 195 9.40 -29.10 10.22
C THR A 195 7.89 -29.16 9.98
N VAL A 196 7.11 -28.49 10.83
CA VAL A 196 5.66 -28.42 10.73
C VAL A 196 5.20 -27.26 9.83
N PRO A 197 4.05 -27.41 9.12
CA PRO A 197 3.48 -26.33 8.34
C PRO A 197 3.17 -25.10 9.19
N PHE A 198 3.49 -23.93 8.63
CA PHE A 198 3.22 -22.62 9.23
C PHE A 198 2.70 -21.66 8.16
N LYS A 199 2.06 -20.58 8.60
CA LYS A 199 1.52 -19.55 7.72
C LYS A 199 2.47 -18.33 7.65
N PRO A 200 3.05 -17.98 6.49
CA PRO A 200 3.85 -16.76 6.35
C PRO A 200 2.97 -15.51 6.24
N LEU A 201 3.57 -14.33 6.44
CA LEU A 201 2.97 -13.05 6.04
C LEU A 201 2.99 -12.95 4.52
N THR A 202 1.86 -12.59 3.92
CA THR A 202 1.82 -12.22 2.50
C THR A 202 2.03 -10.72 2.36
N VAL A 203 2.83 -10.32 1.37
CA VAL A 203 3.06 -8.93 0.96
C VAL A 203 2.41 -8.75 -0.40
N SER A 204 1.53 -7.77 -0.54
CA SER A 204 0.86 -7.48 -1.80
C SER A 204 1.86 -7.01 -2.86
N ALA A 205 1.55 -7.32 -4.12
CA ALA A 205 2.21 -6.65 -5.24
C ALA A 205 1.81 -5.17 -5.25
N PHE A 206 2.71 -4.30 -5.69
CA PHE A 206 2.46 -2.86 -5.81
C PHE A 206 3.32 -2.27 -6.93
N ASN A 207 2.96 -1.07 -7.37
CA ASN A 207 3.74 -0.33 -8.36
C ASN A 207 4.46 0.85 -7.74
N LEU A 208 5.69 1.09 -8.17
CA LEU A 208 6.43 2.34 -7.97
C LEU A 208 6.43 3.10 -9.29
N ARG A 209 5.77 4.26 -9.34
CA ARG A 209 5.68 5.12 -10.53
C ARG A 209 6.55 6.33 -10.33
N PHE A 210 7.44 6.61 -11.28
CA PHE A 210 8.18 7.86 -11.33
C PHE A 210 7.59 8.73 -12.42
N ILE A 211 7.03 9.88 -12.04
CA ILE A 211 6.31 10.78 -12.93
C ILE A 211 6.97 12.17 -12.86
N PRO A 212 7.76 12.58 -13.86
CA PRO A 212 8.51 13.84 -13.81
C PRO A 212 7.59 15.05 -13.90
N ASP A 213 8.12 16.22 -13.53
CA ASP A 213 7.44 17.49 -13.76
C ASP A 213 7.15 17.69 -15.25
N ASN A 214 6.07 18.42 -15.55
CA ASN A 214 5.61 18.69 -16.92
C ASN A 214 5.29 17.43 -17.75
N SER A 215 5.10 16.27 -17.10
CA SER A 215 4.67 15.01 -17.73
C SER A 215 3.23 15.04 -18.22
N GLY A 216 2.40 15.88 -17.61
CA GLY A 216 1.01 16.10 -18.00
C GLY A 216 0.66 17.57 -18.03
N ARG A 217 -0.47 17.87 -18.66
CA ARG A 217 -1.09 19.20 -18.71
C ARG A 217 -2.58 19.10 -18.48
N VAL A 218 -3.14 20.13 -17.84
CA VAL A 218 -4.59 20.27 -17.64
C VAL A 218 -5.11 21.32 -18.62
N ILE A 219 -6.16 20.98 -19.38
CA ILE A 219 -6.82 21.88 -20.32
C ILE A 219 -8.27 22.01 -19.88
N ILE A 220 -8.72 23.25 -19.69
CA ILE A 220 -10.11 23.58 -19.37
C ILE A 220 -10.72 24.26 -20.61
N SER A 221 -11.83 23.72 -21.12
CA SER A 221 -12.48 24.25 -22.33
C SER A 221 -14.00 24.35 -22.18
N PRO A 222 -14.59 25.56 -22.29
CA PRO A 222 -13.91 26.85 -22.37
C PRO A 222 -13.21 27.20 -21.04
N SER A 223 -12.13 27.99 -21.09
CA SER A 223 -11.43 28.45 -19.87
C SER A 223 -12.20 29.56 -19.13
N VAL A 224 -13.14 30.21 -19.81
CA VAL A 224 -14.07 31.19 -19.25
C VAL A 224 -15.48 30.74 -19.58
N VAL A 225 -16.30 30.53 -18.56
CA VAL A 225 -17.70 30.14 -18.71
C VAL A 225 -18.57 31.38 -18.56
N ASN A 226 -19.28 31.75 -19.63
CA ASN A 226 -20.22 32.88 -19.62
C ASN A 226 -21.66 32.38 -19.48
N LEU A 227 -22.33 32.79 -18.41
CA LEU A 227 -23.72 32.42 -18.08
C LEU A 227 -24.75 33.50 -18.50
N GLY A 228 -24.28 34.56 -19.16
CA GLY A 228 -25.09 35.66 -19.65
C GLY A 228 -25.66 36.55 -18.54
N HIS A 229 -26.69 37.31 -18.89
CA HIS A 229 -27.31 38.30 -18.00
C HIS A 229 -28.44 37.71 -17.15
N PHE A 230 -28.45 38.01 -15.86
CA PHE A 230 -29.55 37.70 -14.96
C PHE A 230 -30.37 38.97 -14.71
N TYR A 231 -31.67 38.90 -14.99
CA TYR A 231 -32.58 40.03 -14.83
C TYR A 231 -33.22 40.00 -13.44
N THR A 232 -33.02 41.05 -12.66
CA THR A 232 -33.46 41.14 -11.26
C THR A 232 -34.97 41.29 -11.10
N GLU A 233 -35.68 41.66 -12.18
CA GLU A 233 -37.13 41.89 -12.22
C GLU A 233 -37.97 40.62 -11.99
N TYR A 234 -37.38 39.45 -12.21
CA TYR A 234 -38.06 38.15 -12.13
C TYR A 234 -37.47 37.25 -11.04
N LYS A 235 -37.06 37.84 -9.91
CA LYS A 235 -36.38 37.12 -8.82
C LYS A 235 -37.09 35.84 -8.39
N ASP A 236 -38.42 35.89 -8.28
CA ASP A 236 -39.22 34.76 -7.77
C ASP A 236 -39.43 33.64 -8.79
N THR A 237 -39.19 33.91 -10.08
CA THR A 237 -39.31 32.94 -11.18
C THR A 237 -37.97 32.65 -11.85
N MET A 238 -36.86 33.14 -11.26
CA MET A 238 -35.55 33.04 -11.86
C MET A 238 -35.02 31.61 -11.79
N VAL A 239 -34.91 30.98 -12.96
CA VAL A 239 -34.39 29.63 -13.12
C VAL A 239 -32.86 29.63 -13.07
N ALA A 240 -32.28 28.55 -12.56
CA ALA A 240 -30.84 28.33 -12.63
C ALA A 240 -30.36 28.37 -14.09
N ARG A 241 -29.16 28.93 -14.29
CA ARG A 241 -28.48 28.89 -15.58
C ARG A 241 -27.29 27.96 -15.51
N GLU A 242 -27.13 27.18 -16.57
CA GLU A 242 -26.08 26.19 -16.69
C GLU A 242 -25.28 26.43 -17.97
N ALA A 243 -23.97 26.24 -17.89
CA ALA A 243 -23.11 26.22 -19.07
C ALA A 243 -22.07 25.10 -18.94
N PRO A 244 -21.86 24.32 -20.01
CA PRO A 244 -20.93 23.20 -19.98
C PRO A 244 -19.48 23.68 -20.08
N PHE A 245 -18.60 22.93 -19.45
CA PHE A 245 -17.16 23.00 -19.69
C PHE A 245 -16.53 21.62 -19.52
N THR A 246 -15.32 21.47 -20.01
CA THR A 246 -14.58 20.21 -19.95
C THR A 246 -13.27 20.41 -19.22
N VAL A 247 -12.86 19.40 -18.46
CA VAL A 247 -11.51 19.30 -17.92
C VAL A 247 -10.85 18.10 -18.57
N THR A 248 -9.74 18.36 -19.26
CA THR A 248 -8.90 17.35 -19.89
C THR A 248 -7.59 17.27 -19.13
N ALA A 249 -7.23 16.08 -18.65
CA ALA A 249 -5.87 15.74 -18.29
C ALA A 249 -5.22 15.04 -19.47
N GLN A 250 -4.07 15.54 -19.92
CA GLN A 250 -3.36 15.01 -21.09
C GLN A 250 -1.90 14.78 -20.75
N GLN A 251 -1.36 13.66 -21.22
CA GLN A 251 0.07 13.37 -21.23
C GLN A 251 0.79 14.34 -22.16
N ASN A 252 1.89 14.90 -21.70
CA ASN A 252 2.68 15.89 -22.43
C ASN A 252 4.02 15.33 -22.93
N ILE A 253 4.56 14.30 -22.26
CA ILE A 253 5.78 13.60 -22.67
C ILE A 253 5.61 12.08 -22.58
N GLY A 254 6.35 11.32 -23.37
CA GLY A 254 6.27 9.86 -23.41
C GLY A 254 6.93 9.19 -22.21
N THR A 255 6.35 8.07 -21.76
CA THR A 255 6.98 7.19 -20.76
C THR A 255 7.91 6.17 -21.43
N GLN A 256 8.87 5.61 -20.70
CA GLN A 256 9.75 4.54 -21.19
C GLN A 256 8.99 3.20 -21.29
N SER A 257 8.16 2.91 -20.29
CA SER A 257 7.26 1.76 -20.27
C SER A 257 5.82 2.26 -20.17
N PRO A 258 4.88 1.83 -21.03
CA PRO A 258 3.48 2.20 -20.89
C PRO A 258 2.89 1.71 -19.57
N PHE A 259 2.07 2.54 -18.93
CA PHE A 259 1.34 2.16 -17.72
C PHE A 259 0.07 2.99 -17.53
N VAL A 260 -0.80 2.48 -16.66
CA VAL A 260 -2.01 3.17 -16.26
C VAL A 260 -1.78 3.84 -14.91
N ALA A 261 -2.09 5.13 -14.83
CA ALA A 261 -2.04 5.89 -13.59
C ALA A 261 -3.45 6.43 -13.26
N PRO A 262 -3.97 6.18 -12.06
CA PRO A 262 -5.18 6.82 -11.58
C PRO A 262 -4.94 8.31 -11.31
N LEU A 263 -5.96 9.12 -11.55
CA LEU A 263 -5.94 10.56 -11.36
C LEU A 263 -7.05 10.98 -10.40
N ALA A 264 -6.72 11.91 -9.52
CA ALA A 264 -7.69 12.70 -8.77
C ALA A 264 -7.81 14.10 -9.38
N ILE A 265 -9.01 14.67 -9.34
CA ILE A 265 -9.28 16.06 -9.71
C ILE A 265 -9.81 16.81 -8.48
N GLU A 266 -9.45 18.06 -8.33
CA GLU A 266 -9.88 18.95 -7.26
C GLU A 266 -10.20 20.32 -7.84
N PHE A 267 -11.34 20.88 -7.43
CA PHE A 267 -11.74 22.24 -7.77
C PHE A 267 -11.47 23.15 -6.58
N LYS A 268 -10.36 23.91 -6.65
CA LYS A 268 -9.93 24.81 -5.59
C LYS A 268 -10.55 26.19 -5.72
N THR A 269 -11.03 26.71 -4.60
CA THR A 269 -11.54 28.07 -4.47
C THR A 269 -11.39 28.58 -3.03
N ASN A 270 -11.20 29.88 -2.89
CA ASN A 270 -11.01 30.53 -1.59
C ASN A 270 -12.35 30.96 -0.93
N ASP A 271 -13.45 30.89 -1.66
CA ASP A 271 -14.75 31.46 -1.28
C ASP A 271 -15.83 30.39 -1.09
N VAL A 272 -15.47 29.21 -0.61
CA VAL A 272 -16.42 28.10 -0.38
C VAL A 272 -17.45 28.49 0.68
N THR A 273 -18.72 28.28 0.37
CA THR A 273 -19.83 28.50 1.30
C THR A 273 -20.07 27.24 2.12
N SER A 274 -19.59 27.21 3.37
CA SER A 274 -19.73 26.04 4.26
C SER A 274 -21.19 25.65 4.57
N ALA A 275 -22.14 26.57 4.40
CA ALA A 275 -23.57 26.30 4.58
C ALA A 275 -24.14 25.33 3.52
N ASP A 276 -23.46 25.18 2.38
CA ASP A 276 -23.84 24.27 1.29
C ASP A 276 -22.93 23.03 1.25
N PHE A 277 -22.42 22.56 2.39
CA PHE A 277 -21.55 21.37 2.46
C PHE A 277 -20.33 21.41 1.52
N ASP A 278 -19.80 22.61 1.29
CA ASP A 278 -18.69 22.89 0.38
C ASP A 278 -18.99 22.69 -1.12
N THR A 279 -20.26 22.63 -1.55
CA THR A 279 -20.63 22.41 -2.96
C THR A 279 -20.94 23.69 -3.74
N SER A 280 -20.90 24.85 -3.07
CA SER A 280 -21.19 26.14 -3.69
C SER A 280 -20.23 27.26 -3.23
N VAL A 281 -20.14 28.29 -4.08
CA VAL A 281 -19.44 29.55 -3.80
C VAL A 281 -20.44 30.68 -3.95
N THR A 282 -20.54 31.54 -2.94
CA THR A 282 -21.33 32.78 -3.06
C THR A 282 -20.62 33.75 -4.00
N LEU A 283 -21.34 34.19 -5.04
CA LEU A 283 -20.81 35.09 -6.04
C LEU A 283 -20.72 36.51 -5.48
N LYS A 284 -19.62 37.20 -5.80
CA LYS A 284 -19.35 38.57 -5.38
C LYS A 284 -19.37 39.51 -6.58
N ASN A 285 -19.85 40.72 -6.37
CA ASN A 285 -19.75 41.80 -7.35
C ASN A 285 -18.32 42.39 -7.40
N THR A 286 -18.07 43.34 -8.29
CA THR A 286 -16.77 44.01 -8.43
C THR A 286 -16.30 44.79 -7.19
N LYS A 287 -17.18 45.01 -6.21
CA LYS A 287 -16.86 45.63 -4.91
C LYS A 287 -16.55 44.60 -3.82
N GLY A 288 -16.58 43.30 -4.14
CA GLY A 288 -16.35 42.21 -3.20
C GLY A 288 -17.57 41.85 -2.33
N GLU A 289 -18.73 42.46 -2.60
CA GLU A 289 -19.96 42.19 -1.85
C GLU A 289 -20.71 41.00 -2.46
N ALA A 290 -21.35 40.17 -1.63
CA ALA A 290 -22.22 39.11 -2.11
C ALA A 290 -23.33 39.67 -3.01
N ASN A 291 -23.53 39.06 -4.18
CA ASN A 291 -24.45 39.56 -5.21
C ASN A 291 -25.83 38.87 -5.19
N GLY A 292 -26.06 37.95 -4.26
CA GLY A 292 -27.32 37.19 -4.13
C GLY A 292 -27.37 35.88 -4.93
N PHE A 293 -26.30 35.50 -5.62
CA PHE A 293 -26.18 34.25 -6.36
C PHE A 293 -25.13 33.31 -5.76
N ARG A 294 -25.29 32.02 -6.04
CA ARG A 294 -24.27 31.00 -5.80
C ARG A 294 -23.90 30.28 -7.09
N LEU A 295 -22.63 29.90 -7.19
CA LEU A 295 -22.08 29.03 -8.22
C LEU A 295 -21.87 27.63 -7.64
N SER A 296 -22.34 26.61 -8.34
CA SER A 296 -22.00 25.21 -8.11
C SER A 296 -21.44 24.58 -9.39
N VAL A 297 -20.72 23.49 -9.25
CA VAL A 297 -20.27 22.67 -10.39
C VAL A 297 -20.88 21.28 -10.23
N VAL A 298 -21.44 20.76 -11.32
CA VAL A 298 -21.95 19.40 -11.39
C VAL A 298 -21.19 18.60 -12.44
N ASP A 299 -20.98 17.31 -12.17
CA ASP A 299 -20.44 16.38 -13.16
C ASP A 299 -21.51 15.94 -14.18
N ASP A 300 -21.08 15.17 -15.18
CA ASP A 300 -21.98 14.63 -16.21
C ASP A 300 -23.08 13.71 -15.69
N SER A 301 -22.89 13.11 -14.51
CA SER A 301 -23.89 12.27 -13.85
C SER A 301 -24.87 13.09 -12.99
N GLY A 302 -24.68 14.41 -12.92
CA GLY A 302 -25.48 15.32 -12.11
C GLY A 302 -25.05 15.39 -10.65
N ASN A 303 -23.94 14.77 -10.26
CA ASN A 303 -23.44 14.86 -8.89
C ASN A 303 -22.79 16.22 -8.66
N GLN A 304 -23.02 16.79 -7.49
CA GLN A 304 -22.35 18.02 -7.09
C GLN A 304 -20.87 17.79 -6.77
N VAL A 305 -20.02 18.62 -7.36
CA VAL A 305 -18.62 18.71 -7.00
C VAL A 305 -18.50 19.37 -5.63
N HIS A 306 -17.73 18.74 -4.76
CA HIS A 306 -17.34 19.35 -3.49
C HIS A 306 -16.02 20.09 -3.70
N PHE A 307 -16.00 21.39 -3.45
CA PHE A 307 -14.81 22.22 -3.61
C PHE A 307 -13.77 21.91 -2.54
N ASN A 308 -12.50 22.11 -2.90
CA ASN A 308 -11.34 21.81 -2.04
C ASN A 308 -11.28 20.35 -1.54
N LYS A 309 -11.95 19.42 -2.23
CA LYS A 309 -11.89 17.98 -1.99
C LYS A 309 -11.52 17.25 -3.27
N GLN A 310 -10.67 16.25 -3.14
CA GLN A 310 -10.30 15.38 -4.25
C GLN A 310 -11.45 14.45 -4.61
N MET A 311 -11.67 14.27 -5.91
CA MET A 311 -12.59 13.30 -6.47
C MET A 311 -11.90 12.50 -7.56
N ASP A 312 -12.42 11.31 -7.87
CA ASP A 312 -11.87 10.47 -8.93
C ASP A 312 -12.04 11.13 -10.31
N MET A 313 -10.92 11.29 -11.02
CA MET A 313 -10.92 11.69 -12.43
C MET A 313 -10.89 10.47 -13.35
N GLY A 314 -10.53 9.29 -12.83
CA GLY A 314 -10.33 8.06 -13.57
C GLY A 314 -8.87 7.83 -13.94
N ASN A 315 -8.65 6.90 -14.87
CA ASN A 315 -7.32 6.41 -15.22
C ASN A 315 -6.79 7.03 -16.51
N ILE A 316 -5.56 7.55 -16.49
CA ILE A 316 -4.83 7.96 -17.68
C ILE A 316 -3.89 6.84 -18.14
N ASN A 317 -3.95 6.50 -19.43
CA ASN A 317 -3.01 5.60 -20.07
C ASN A 317 -1.78 6.40 -20.51
N LEU A 318 -0.66 6.23 -19.82
CA LEU A 318 0.60 6.87 -20.17
C LEU A 318 1.33 5.96 -21.14
N ASP A 319 1.57 6.43 -22.36
CA ASP A 319 2.22 5.68 -23.43
C ASP A 319 3.56 6.29 -23.85
N ASN A 320 4.28 5.63 -24.75
CA ASN A 320 5.56 6.12 -25.25
C ASN A 320 5.43 7.35 -26.17
N ALA A 321 4.26 7.59 -26.76
CA ALA A 321 4.01 8.61 -27.77
C ALA A 321 3.38 9.90 -27.20
N SER A 322 3.12 9.96 -25.90
CA SER A 322 2.39 11.05 -25.23
C SER A 322 0.91 11.15 -25.61
N GLY A 323 0.27 10.02 -25.94
CA GLY A 323 -1.12 9.96 -26.39
C GLY A 323 -2.16 9.96 -25.25
N GLY A 324 -1.73 9.73 -24.00
CA GLY A 324 -2.62 9.61 -22.85
C GLY A 324 -3.54 10.80 -22.64
N LYS A 325 -4.84 10.54 -22.48
CA LYS A 325 -5.83 11.59 -22.24
C LYS A 325 -7.02 11.06 -21.44
N VAL A 326 -7.51 11.88 -20.51
CA VAL A 326 -8.77 11.70 -19.77
C VAL A 326 -9.57 12.99 -19.89
N ILE A 327 -10.85 12.86 -20.24
CA ILE A 327 -11.78 13.99 -20.38
C ILE A 327 -12.94 13.76 -19.43
N LYS A 328 -13.26 14.78 -18.63
CA LYS A 328 -14.49 14.87 -17.85
C LYS A 328 -15.25 16.10 -18.27
N ASN A 329 -16.56 15.99 -18.49
CA ASN A 329 -17.40 17.15 -18.69
C ASN A 329 -18.14 17.50 -17.40
N TYR A 330 -18.38 18.80 -17.26
CA TYR A 330 -18.96 19.42 -16.10
C TYR A 330 -19.92 20.52 -16.57
N LYS A 331 -20.81 20.95 -15.68
CA LYS A 331 -21.62 22.15 -15.87
C LYS A 331 -21.40 23.09 -14.71
N ALA A 332 -21.13 24.35 -15.04
CA ALA A 332 -21.21 25.43 -14.06
C ALA A 332 -22.68 25.85 -13.96
N LYS A 333 -23.22 25.89 -12.75
CA LYS A 333 -24.60 26.25 -12.47
C LYS A 333 -24.66 27.45 -11.56
N VAL A 334 -25.35 28.50 -11.98
CA VAL A 334 -25.62 29.69 -11.16
C VAL A 334 -27.10 29.79 -10.86
N GLU A 335 -27.42 29.98 -9.59
CA GLU A 335 -28.77 30.05 -9.08
C GLU A 335 -28.88 31.11 -7.96
N PRO A 336 -30.06 31.74 -7.80
CA PRO A 336 -30.28 32.67 -6.71
C PRO A 336 -30.18 31.96 -5.35
N ILE A 337 -29.65 32.65 -4.36
CA ILE A 337 -29.67 32.18 -2.97
C ILE A 337 -31.04 32.55 -2.38
N PRO A 338 -31.83 31.58 -1.88
CA PRO A 338 -33.12 31.86 -1.27
C PRO A 338 -33.02 32.89 -0.14
N GLY A 339 -33.86 33.92 -0.17
CA GLY A 339 -33.87 34.99 0.84
C GLY A 339 -32.76 36.05 0.71
N ALA A 340 -31.75 35.85 -0.14
CA ALA A 340 -30.70 36.86 -0.35
C ALA A 340 -31.16 37.99 -1.28
N GLU A 341 -30.71 39.21 -1.05
CA GLU A 341 -30.90 40.33 -1.98
C GLU A 341 -30.02 40.14 -3.22
N ILE A 342 -30.60 40.28 -4.42
CA ILE A 342 -29.82 40.24 -5.66
C ILE A 342 -29.38 41.65 -6.00
N LYS A 343 -28.07 41.86 -6.08
CA LYS A 343 -27.48 43.15 -6.42
C LYS A 343 -27.18 43.22 -7.91
N THR A 344 -27.49 44.35 -8.54
CA THR A 344 -27.15 44.61 -9.93
C THR A 344 -25.64 44.83 -10.10
N GLY A 345 -25.13 44.50 -11.29
CA GLY A 345 -23.72 44.68 -11.66
C GLY A 345 -23.01 43.38 -12.04
N ASN A 346 -21.77 43.53 -12.48
CA ASN A 346 -20.94 42.39 -12.88
C ASN A 346 -20.51 41.57 -11.66
N PHE A 347 -20.45 40.27 -11.86
CA PHE A 347 -19.93 39.32 -10.88
C PHE A 347 -19.09 38.25 -11.58
N SER A 348 -18.20 37.63 -10.82
CA SER A 348 -17.33 36.57 -11.33
C SER A 348 -16.83 35.71 -10.18
N ALA A 349 -16.47 34.47 -10.49
CA ALA A 349 -15.70 33.61 -9.62
C ALA A 349 -14.53 33.00 -10.40
N ALA A 350 -13.42 32.78 -9.71
CA ALA A 350 -12.26 32.09 -10.25
C ALA A 350 -12.07 30.78 -9.47
N MET A 351 -11.74 29.72 -10.20
CA MET A 351 -11.49 28.40 -9.63
C MET A 351 -10.21 27.85 -10.24
N THR A 352 -9.40 27.18 -9.43
CA THR A 352 -8.21 26.46 -9.91
C THR A 352 -8.52 24.98 -9.94
N VAL A 353 -8.38 24.35 -11.10
CA VAL A 353 -8.53 22.90 -11.23
C VAL A 353 -7.16 22.25 -11.09
N VAL A 354 -7.03 21.36 -10.11
CA VAL A 354 -5.80 20.60 -9.86
C VAL A 354 -6.04 19.14 -10.19
N VAL A 355 -5.14 18.53 -10.96
CA VAL A 355 -5.17 17.10 -11.26
C VAL A 355 -3.90 16.47 -10.67
N THR A 356 -4.06 15.38 -9.93
CA THR A 356 -2.99 14.73 -9.16
C THR A 356 -2.94 13.25 -9.50
N TYR A 357 -1.74 12.68 -9.67
CA TYR A 357 -1.56 11.23 -9.76
C TYR A 357 -1.70 10.60 -8.38
N ILE A 358 -2.48 9.52 -8.27
CA ILE A 358 -2.69 8.80 -6.99
C ILE A 358 -2.00 7.43 -6.92
#